data_AF-A0A917QRU7-F1
#
_entry.id   AF-A0A917QRU7-F1
#
_cell.length_a   1.000
_cell.length_b   1.000
_cell.length_c   1.000
_cell.angle_alpha   90.00
_cell.angle_beta   90.00
_cell.angle_gamma   90.00
#
_symmetry.space_group_name_H-M   'P 1'
#
loop_
_entity.id
_entity.type
_entity.pdbx_description
1 polymer ?
#
loop_
_entity_poly.entity_id
_entity_poly.type
_entity_poly.pdbx_seq_one_letter_code
_entity_poly.pdbx_strand_id
1 'polypeptide(L)' 'MPVNRADITVTQCGTTKSVAHLISGRDGQARITLPIGCYEATVATVPGGCSLGDPTPARVTVTETTEARASFRFHCA' A
#
# COMPACT_ATOMS: atom_id res chain seq x y z
N MET A 1 -6.22 -9.40 12.20
CA MET A 1 -7.51 -8.84 11.74
C MET A 1 -7.23 -7.94 10.55
N PRO A 2 -8.03 -7.97 9.47
CA PRO A 2 -7.86 -7.01 8.37
C PRO A 2 -8.10 -5.58 8.86
N VAL A 3 -7.21 -4.66 8.47
CA VAL A 3 -7.31 -3.23 8.83
C VAL A 3 -8.00 -2.48 7.70
N ASN A 4 -9.20 -1.99 7.96
CA ASN A 4 -9.99 -1.20 7.02
C ASN A 4 -9.71 0.29 7.19
N ARG A 5 -9.81 1.07 6.11
CA ARG A 5 -9.54 2.52 6.07
C ARG A 5 -8.09 2.92 6.32
N ALA A 6 -7.13 2.01 6.12
CA ALA A 6 -5.73 2.39 6.04
C ALA A 6 -5.51 3.19 4.76
N ASP A 7 -4.84 4.33 4.91
CA ASP A 7 -4.53 5.24 3.82
C ASP A 7 -3.16 4.88 3.25
N ILE A 8 -3.12 4.61 1.95
CA ILE A 8 -1.93 4.14 1.24
C ILE A 8 -1.67 5.06 0.05
N THR A 9 -0.51 5.69 0.04
CA THR A 9 -0.01 6.46 -1.11
C THR A 9 0.94 5.59 -1.93
N VAL A 10 0.76 5.58 -3.26
CA VAL A 10 1.65 4.87 -4.18
C VAL A 10 2.42 5.88 -5.02
N THR A 11 3.76 5.82 -4.97
CA THR A 11 4.67 6.66 -5.73
C THR A 11 5.47 5.84 -6.73
N GLN A 12 5.94 6.45 -7.82
CA GLN A 12 6.87 5.79 -8.74
C GLN A 12 8.29 5.81 -8.15
N CYS A 13 8.99 4.67 -8.20
CA CYS A 13 10.34 4.55 -7.62
C CYS A 13 11.30 5.63 -8.16
N GLY A 14 12.12 6.19 -7.27
CA GLY A 14 13.09 7.23 -7.62
C GLY A 14 12.46 8.59 -7.93
N THR A 15 11.16 8.75 -7.69
CA THR A 15 10.44 10.02 -7.85
C THR A 15 9.62 10.34 -6.61
N THR A 16 9.24 11.60 -6.46
CA THR A 16 8.25 12.04 -5.45
C THR A 16 6.83 12.08 -6.03
N LYS A 17 6.63 11.60 -7.26
CA LYS A 17 5.35 11.66 -7.94
C LYS A 17 4.43 10.57 -7.40
N SER A 18 3.41 10.99 -6.67
CA SER A 18 2.28 10.11 -6.34
C SER A 18 1.51 9.79 -7.62
N VAL A 19 1.32 8.50 -7.86
CA VAL A 19 0.55 7.98 -9.00
C VAL A 19 -0.82 7.50 -8.58
N ALA A 20 -1.02 7.19 -7.30
CA ALA A 20 -2.29 6.75 -6.77
C ALA A 20 -2.40 6.95 -5.26
N HIS A 21 -3.65 7.02 -4.81
CA HIS A 21 -4.02 7.05 -3.42
C HIS A 21 -5.12 6.01 -3.20
N LEU A 22 -4.92 5.14 -2.22
CA LEU A 22 -5.75 3.97 -1.97
C LEU A 22 -6.19 3.94 -0.51
N ILE A 23 -7.40 3.44 -0.30
CA ILE A 23 -7.95 3.21 1.04
C ILE A 23 -8.30 1.74 1.14
N SER A 24 -7.82 1.06 2.18
CA SER A 24 -8.15 -0.36 2.38
C SER A 24 -9.64 -0.56 2.68
N GLY A 25 -10.23 -1.55 2.01
CA GLY A 25 -11.62 -1.95 2.17
C GLY A 25 -11.88 -2.68 3.49
N ARG A 26 -13.11 -3.14 3.67
CA ARG A 26 -13.52 -3.92 4.86
C ARG A 26 -12.77 -5.25 5.00
N ASP A 27 -12.30 -5.79 3.88
CA ASP A 27 -11.45 -6.98 3.77
C ASP A 27 -9.96 -6.69 4.02
N GLY A 28 -9.59 -5.43 4.27
CA GLY A 28 -8.22 -4.99 4.47
C GLY A 28 -7.40 -4.89 3.19
N GLN A 29 -8.04 -4.96 2.01
CA GLN A 29 -7.35 -4.89 0.73
C GLN A 29 -7.64 -3.56 0.02
N ALA A 30 -6.67 -3.09 -0.76
CA ALA A 30 -6.86 -2.03 -1.74
C ALA A 30 -6.21 -2.45 -3.05
N ARG A 31 -6.85 -2.14 -4.18
CA ARG A 31 -6.45 -2.60 -5.51
C ARG A 31 -6.46 -1.44 -6.50
N ILE A 32 -5.50 -1.42 -7.40
CA ILE A 32 -5.44 -0.49 -8.52
C ILE A 32 -4.69 -1.12 -9.69
N THR A 33 -5.06 -0.73 -10.91
CA THR A 33 -4.32 -1.07 -12.12
C THR A 33 -3.27 0.00 -12.40
N LEU A 34 -2.02 -0.40 -12.51
CA LEU A 34 -0.90 0.47 -12.88
C LEU A 34 -0.18 -0.11 -14.10
N PRO A 35 0.46 0.74 -14.93
CA PRO A 35 1.38 0.28 -15.96
C PRO A 35 2.53 -0.55 -15.39
N ILE A 36 3.24 -1.27 -16.26
CA ILE A 36 4.50 -1.93 -15.92
C ILE A 36 5.48 -0.89 -15.38
N GLY A 37 6.12 -1.18 -14.25
CA GLY A 37 7.05 -0.26 -13.62
C GLY A 37 7.40 -0.60 -12.18
N CYS A 38 8.22 0.27 -11.57
CA CYS A 38 8.57 0.20 -10.16
C CYS A 38 7.78 1.24 -9.37
N TYR A 39 7.17 0.80 -8.27
CA TYR A 39 6.38 1.63 -7.39
C TYR A 39 6.74 1.40 -5.92
N GLU A 40 6.46 2.38 -5.08
CA GLU A 40 6.63 2.35 -3.64
C GLU A 40 5.29 2.66 -2.99
N ALA A 41 4.83 1.77 -2.11
CA ALA A 41 3.59 1.92 -1.37
C ALA A 41 3.91 2.34 0.07
N THR A 42 3.39 3.49 0.46
CA THR A 42 3.57 4.11 1.77
C THR A 42 2.24 4.11 2.49
N VAL A 43 2.18 3.55 3.70
CA VAL A 43 1.00 3.71 4.56
C VAL A 43 1.09 5.07 5.23
N ALA A 44 0.24 6.01 4.81
CA ALA A 44 0.25 7.39 5.26
C ALA A 44 -0.53 7.58 6.57
N THR A 45 -1.69 6.92 6.69
CA THR A 45 -2.54 6.98 7.87
C THR A 45 -3.01 5.59 8.26
N VAL A 46 -2.87 5.26 9.54
CA VAL A 46 -3.40 4.04 10.14
C VAL A 46 -4.68 4.37 10.91
N PRO A 47 -5.76 3.58 10.78
CA PRO A 47 -6.99 3.78 11.55
C PRO A 47 -6.74 3.71 13.06
N GLY A 48 -7.51 4.49 13.83
CA GLY A 48 -7.36 4.60 15.28
C GLY A 48 -7.42 3.24 15.99
N GLY A 49 -6.49 3.03 16.92
CA GLY A 49 -6.34 1.78 17.65
C GLY A 49 -5.35 0.78 17.02
N CYS A 50 -4.83 1.09 15.83
CA CYS A 50 -3.80 0.29 15.16
C CYS A 50 -2.50 1.08 14.97
N SER A 51 -1.38 0.37 14.95
CA SER A 51 -0.07 0.87 14.53
C SER A 51 0.47 0.02 13.40
N LEU A 52 1.30 0.62 12.55
CA LEU A 52 2.01 -0.10 11.51
C LEU A 52 3.22 -0.81 12.13
N GLY A 53 3.32 -2.12 11.93
CA GLY A 53 4.44 -2.94 12.42
C GLY A 53 5.58 -3.09 11.41
N ASP A 54 5.29 -2.86 10.12
CA ASP A 54 6.27 -3.01 9.05
C ASP A 54 6.94 -1.67 8.69
N PRO A 55 8.21 -1.71 8.24
CA PRO A 55 8.84 -0.54 7.65
C PRO A 55 8.15 -0.15 6.32
N THR A 56 8.10 1.15 6.07
CA THR A 56 7.48 1.77 4.90
C THR A 56 8.46 2.79 4.31
N PRO A 57 8.58 2.93 2.97
CA PRO A 57 7.70 2.34 1.95
C PRO A 57 8.02 0.89 1.60
N ALA A 58 7.00 0.14 1.17
CA ALA A 58 7.17 -1.18 0.55
C ALA A 58 7.33 -1.04 -0.97
N ARG A 59 8.42 -1.56 -1.52
CA ARG A 59 8.68 -1.53 -2.96
C ARG A 59 7.97 -2.67 -3.68
N VAL A 60 7.38 -2.35 -4.83
CA VAL A 60 6.60 -3.26 -5.67
C VAL A 60 7.03 -3.08 -7.13
N THR A 61 7.21 -4.19 -7.85
CA THR A 61 7.47 -4.17 -9.29
C THR A 61 6.28 -4.79 -10.02
N VAL A 62 5.63 -3.99 -10.87
CA VAL A 62 4.53 -4.44 -11.72
C VAL A 62 5.12 -4.98 -13.02
N THR A 63 4.73 -6.20 -13.38
CA THR A 63 5.14 -6.89 -14.61
C THR A 63 3.89 -7.39 -15.34
N GLU A 64 3.99 -7.68 -16.64
CA GLU A 64 2.84 -8.10 -17.47
C GLU A 64 2.15 -9.38 -17.00
N THR A 65 2.90 -10.26 -16.33
CA THR A 65 2.47 -11.65 -16.12
C THR A 65 1.93 -11.92 -14.72
N THR A 66 2.12 -11.01 -13.76
CA THR A 66 1.81 -11.30 -12.35
C THR A 66 1.22 -10.08 -11.64
N GLU A 67 0.16 -10.32 -10.86
CA GLU A 67 -0.36 -9.35 -9.90
C GLU A 67 0.71 -9.02 -8.86
N ALA A 68 1.17 -7.78 -8.85
CA ALA A 68 2.13 -7.32 -7.85
C ALA A 68 1.40 -6.98 -6.55
N ARG A 69 1.99 -7.34 -5.40
CA ARG A 69 1.36 -7.19 -4.08
C ARG A 69 2.33 -6.57 -3.09
N ALA A 70 1.86 -5.54 -2.38
CA ALA A 70 2.45 -5.07 -1.12
C ALA A 70 1.62 -5.63 0.04
N SER A 71 2.27 -6.04 1.11
CA SER A 71 1.61 -6.49 2.34
C SER A 71 2.16 -5.71 3.52
N PHE A 72 1.27 -5.29 4.41
CA PHE A 72 1.60 -4.51 5.59
C PHE A 72 0.99 -5.17 6.82
N ARG A 73 1.81 -5.38 7.85
CA ARG A 73 1.41 -5.87 9.16
C ARG A 73 1.03 -4.70 10.03
N PHE A 74 -0.12 -4.85 10.67
CA PHE A 74 -0.63 -3.89 11.64
C PHE A 74 -0.78 -4.59 12.99
N HIS A 75 -0.49 -3.85 14.06
CA HIS A 75 -0.77 -4.24 15.43
C HIS A 75 -1.93 -3.39 15.94
N CYS A 76 -3.05 -4.01 16.26
CA CYS A 76 -4.23 -3.32 16.77
C CYS A 76 -4.50 -3.76 18.21
N ALA A 77 -4.88 -2.80 19.06
CA ALA A 77 -5.25 -3.00 20.45
C ALA A 77 -6.72 -3.42 20.61
#